data_AF-A0A101J2Q0-F1
#
_entry.id   AF-A0A101J2Q0-F1
#
_cell.length_a   1.000
_cell.length_b   1.000
_cell.length_c   1.000
_cell.angle_alpha   90.00
_cell.angle_beta   90.00
_cell.angle_gamma   90.00
#
_symmetry.space_group_name_H-M   'P 1'
#
loop_
_entity.id
_entity.type
_entity.pdbx_description
1 polymer ?
#
loop_
_entity_poly.entity_id
_entity_poly.type
_entity_poly.pdbx_seq_one_letter_code
_entity_poly.pdbx_strand_id
1 'polypeptide(L)'
;MMPYARKQEYEADEIGLILMAMAGYDPQVAVPFWERMAQSSQSGSIPEFLSTHPTDSKRIARITEIMPQVLTYYKGAGVQNSITTPIETKAEVPVKDDVRKARTSEEWSF
;
A
#
# COMPACT_ATOMS: atom_id res chain seq x y z
N MET A 1 13.11 6.15 -14.30
CA MET A 1 12.27 6.36 -13.10
C MET A 1 13.12 7.02 -12.02
N MET A 2 12.65 8.12 -11.43
CA MET A 2 13.41 8.87 -10.42
C MET A 2 13.48 8.10 -9.09
N PRO A 3 14.58 8.21 -8.31
CA PRO A 3 14.74 7.47 -7.05
C PRO A 3 13.63 7.72 -6.02
N TYR A 4 13.08 8.93 -5.98
CA TYR A 4 11.98 9.31 -5.08
C TYR A 4 10.68 8.56 -5.37
N ALA A 5 10.36 8.36 -6.65
CA ALA A 5 9.16 7.62 -7.04
C ALA A 5 9.22 6.16 -6.55
N ARG A 6 10.40 5.53 -6.55
CA ARG A 6 10.57 4.15 -6.05
C ARG A 6 10.33 4.01 -4.56
N LYS A 7 10.74 4.99 -3.75
CA LYS A 7 10.47 4.98 -2.31
C LYS A 7 8.97 5.10 -2.02
N GLN A 8 8.27 5.92 -2.82
CA GLN A 8 6.82 6.08 -2.73
C GLN A 8 6.08 4.79 -3.09
N GLU A 9 6.53 4.04 -4.11
CA GLU A 9 5.96 2.72 -4.42
C GLU A 9 6.05 1.75 -3.22
N TYR A 10 7.21 1.68 -2.56
CA TYR A 10 7.39 0.77 -1.43
C TYR A 10 6.55 1.16 -0.21
N GLU A 11 6.42 2.46 0.05
CA GLU A 11 5.55 2.95 1.12
C GLU A 11 4.07 2.71 0.79
N ALA A 12 3.67 2.91 -0.46
CA ALA A 12 2.31 2.62 -0.91
C ALA A 12 1.97 1.12 -0.78
N ASP A 13 2.89 0.23 -1.15
CA ASP A 13 2.72 -1.22 -0.95
C ASP A 13 2.58 -1.58 0.54
N GLU A 14 3.43 -1.01 1.39
CA GLU A 14 3.42 -1.25 2.85
C GLU A 14 2.09 -0.81 3.48
N ILE A 15 1.66 0.43 3.20
CA ILE A 15 0.39 0.97 3.73
C ILE A 15 -0.80 0.19 3.15
N GLY A 16 -0.81 -0.11 1.86
CA GLY A 16 -1.89 -0.86 1.21
C GLY A 16 -2.10 -2.24 1.84
N LEU A 17 -1.02 -2.95 2.15
CA LEU A 17 -1.07 -4.24 2.83
C LEU A 17 -1.61 -4.16 4.26
N ILE A 18 -1.20 -3.13 5.01
CA ILE A 18 -1.73 -2.88 6.36
C ILE A 18 -3.22 -2.58 6.29
N LEU A 19 -3.67 -1.74 5.34
CA LEU A 19 -5.08 -1.43 5.16
C LEU A 19 -5.90 -2.67 4.78
N MET A 20 -5.39 -3.52 3.89
CA MET A 20 -6.00 -4.80 3.55
C MET A 20 -6.16 -5.69 4.78
N ALA A 21 -5.07 -5.88 5.53
CA ALA A 21 -5.08 -6.65 6.77
C ALA A 21 -6.08 -6.06 7.77
N MET A 22 -6.14 -4.73 7.86
CA MET A 22 -7.04 -4.04 8.78
C MET A 22 -8.52 -4.21 8.40
N ALA A 23 -8.81 -4.21 7.11
CA ALA A 23 -10.14 -4.45 6.55
C ALA A 23 -10.56 -5.94 6.60
N GLY A 24 -9.70 -6.83 7.09
CA GLY A 24 -9.97 -8.27 7.19
C GLY A 24 -9.74 -9.05 5.89
N TYR A 25 -9.05 -8.46 4.90
CA TYR A 25 -8.53 -9.19 3.75
C TYR A 25 -7.20 -9.84 4.09
N ASP A 26 -6.98 -11.07 3.62
CA ASP A 26 -5.71 -11.78 3.84
C ASP A 26 -4.58 -11.10 3.04
N PRO A 27 -3.61 -10.46 3.71
CA PRO A 27 -2.53 -9.74 3.02
C PRO A 27 -1.60 -10.68 2.25
N GLN A 28 -1.55 -11.98 2.58
CA GLN A 28 -0.67 -12.95 1.92
C GLN A 28 -1.04 -13.17 0.45
N VAL A 29 -2.30 -12.89 0.08
CA VAL A 29 -2.79 -13.00 -1.31
C VAL A 29 -2.15 -11.95 -2.22
N ALA A 30 -1.54 -10.89 -1.66
CA ALA A 30 -0.84 -9.87 -2.44
C ALA A 30 0.36 -10.45 -3.21
N VAL A 31 1.13 -11.37 -2.63
CA VAL A 31 2.32 -11.94 -3.28
C VAL A 31 1.97 -12.62 -4.62
N PRO A 32 1.06 -13.61 -4.68
CA PRO A 32 0.70 -14.24 -5.95
C PRO A 32 -0.01 -13.29 -6.92
N PHE A 33 -0.68 -12.24 -6.42
CA PHE A 33 -1.25 -11.19 -7.28
C PHE A 33 -0.16 -10.42 -8.03
N TRP A 34 0.85 -9.93 -7.31
CA TRP A 34 1.97 -9.19 -7.90
C TRP A 34 2.84 -10.07 -8.80
N GLU A 35 3.02 -11.36 -8.49
CA GLU A 35 3.71 -12.31 -9.36
C GLU A 35 2.99 -12.48 -10.71
N ARG A 36 1.67 -12.69 -10.71
CA ARG A 36 0.88 -12.78 -11.95
C ARG A 36 0.92 -11.49 -12.76
N MET A 37 0.93 -10.35 -12.08
CA MET A 37 1.02 -9.04 -12.71
C MET A 37 2.38 -8.85 -13.41
N ALA A 38 3.48 -9.23 -12.74
CA ALA A 38 4.83 -9.19 -13.30
C ALA A 38 5.03 -10.16 -14.48
N GLN A 39 4.35 -11.31 -14.48
CA GLN A 39 4.32 -12.22 -15.62
C GLN A 39 3.51 -11.64 -16.79
N SER A 40 2.37 -11.00 -16.51
CA SER A 40 1.50 -10.41 -17.54
C SER A 40 2.13 -9.19 -18.22
N SER A 41 2.98 -8.44 -17.53
CA SER A 41 3.72 -7.34 -18.16
C SER A 41 4.72 -7.80 -19.24
N GLN A 42 5.08 -9.08 -19.28
CA GLN A 42 6.02 -9.63 -20.27
C GLN A 42 5.34 -10.01 -21.60
N SER A 43 4.01 -10.20 -21.62
CA SER A 43 3.27 -10.64 -22.81
C SER A 43 2.79 -9.50 -23.72
N GLY A 44 3.18 -8.25 -23.44
CA GLY A 44 2.99 -7.09 -24.33
C GLY A 44 1.76 -6.22 -24.03
N SER A 45 0.87 -6.61 -23.11
CA SER A 45 -0.21 -5.74 -22.62
C SER A 45 0.11 -5.27 -21.20
N ILE A 46 0.90 -4.21 -21.08
CA ILE A 46 1.15 -3.57 -19.79
C ILE A 46 -0.11 -2.75 -19.43
N PRO A 47 -0.83 -3.04 -18.34
CA PRO A 47 -1.91 -2.17 -17.86
C PRO A 47 -1.39 -0.74 -17.65
N GLU A 48 -2.18 0.28 -17.98
CA GLU A 48 -1.79 1.70 -17.85
C GLU A 48 -1.24 2.05 -16.45
N PHE A 49 -1.76 1.40 -15.42
CA PHE A 49 -1.27 1.49 -14.05
C PHE A 49 0.23 1.14 -13.92
N LEU A 50 0.70 0.11 -14.64
CA LEU A 50 2.09 -0.32 -14.61
C LEU A 50 3.04 0.58 -15.41
N SER A 51 2.50 1.44 -16.28
CA SER A 51 3.29 2.45 -17.00
C SER A 51 3.78 3.56 -16.06
N THR A 52 2.97 3.91 -15.05
CA THR A 52 3.29 4.92 -14.02
C THR A 52 3.86 4.29 -12.74
N HIS A 53 3.44 3.07 -12.44
CA HIS A 53 3.84 2.28 -11.27
C HIS A 53 4.46 0.92 -11.69
N PRO A 54 5.69 0.88 -12.22
CA PRO A 54 6.30 -0.35 -12.67
C PRO A 54 6.44 -1.38 -11.53
N THR A 55 6.11 -2.63 -11.84
CA THR A 55 6.39 -3.76 -10.94
C THR A 55 7.85 -4.16 -11.10
N ASP A 56 8.60 -4.21 -10.01
CA ASP A 56 9.96 -4.76 -9.97
C ASP A 56 9.93 -6.01 -9.09
N SER A 57 10.78 -7.00 -9.39
CA SER A 57 11.00 -8.16 -8.51
C SER A 57 11.37 -7.73 -7.08
N LYS A 58 11.97 -6.53 -6.96
CA LYS A 58 12.26 -5.88 -5.67
C LYS A 58 11.02 -5.52 -4.86
N ARG A 59 9.89 -5.16 -5.51
CA ARG A 59 8.63 -4.89 -4.80
C ARG A 59 8.07 -6.17 -4.20
N ILE A 60 8.04 -7.26 -4.97
CA ILE A 60 7.62 -8.58 -4.47
C ILE A 60 8.49 -9.02 -3.29
N ALA A 61 9.82 -8.90 -3.42
CA ALA A 61 10.74 -9.20 -2.32
C ALA A 61 10.45 -8.36 -1.07
N ARG A 62 10.18 -7.07 -1.24
CA ARG A 62 9.85 -6.17 -0.14
C ARG A 62 8.52 -6.53 0.53
N ILE A 63 7.49 -6.86 -0.25
CA ILE A 63 6.18 -7.32 0.25
C ILE A 63 6.36 -8.57 1.12
N THR A 64 7.15 -9.54 0.66
CA THR A 64 7.46 -10.75 1.42
C THR A 64 8.22 -10.43 2.71
N GLU A 65 9.16 -9.49 2.67
CA GLU A 65 9.94 -9.06 3.84
C GLU A 65 9.06 -8.42 4.93
N ILE A 66 8.11 -7.56 4.56
CA ILE A 66 7.23 -6.86 5.52
C ILE A 66 6.02 -7.70 5.95
N MET A 67 5.73 -8.82 5.29
CA MET A 67 4.57 -9.66 5.56
C MET A 67 4.40 -10.03 7.05
N PRO A 68 5.46 -10.41 7.80
CA PRO A 68 5.32 -10.72 9.23
C PRO A 68 4.80 -9.53 10.05
N GLN A 69 5.22 -8.30 9.70
CA GLN A 69 4.74 -7.08 10.34
C GLN A 69 3.28 -6.81 9.97
N VAL A 70 2.92 -6.92 8.70
CA VAL A 70 1.55 -6.71 8.21
C VAL A 70 0.57 -7.69 8.87
N LEU A 71 0.95 -8.95 9.02
CA LEU A 71 0.10 -9.98 9.63
C LEU A 71 -0.30 -9.68 11.07
N THR A 72 0.44 -8.81 11.79
CA THR A 72 0.04 -8.37 13.14
C THR A 72 -1.29 -7.60 13.15
N TYR A 73 -1.61 -6.93 12.03
CA TYR A 73 -2.84 -6.17 11.83
C TYR A 73 -4.01 -7.03 11.35
N TYR A 74 -3.73 -8.22 10.80
CA TYR A 74 -4.75 -9.12 10.27
C TYR A 74 -5.42 -9.91 11.41
N LYS A 75 -6.74 -9.76 11.54
CA LYS A 75 -7.55 -10.46 12.56
C LYS A 75 -8.42 -11.58 12.01
N GLY A 76 -8.36 -11.83 10.69
CA GLY A 76 -9.22 -12.80 10.00
C GLY A 76 -10.41 -12.14 9.31
N ALA A 77 -10.94 -12.83 8.30
CA ALA A 77 -12.09 -12.37 7.54
C ALA A 77 -13.35 -12.27 8.42
N GLY A 78 -14.08 -11.16 8.31
CA GLY A 78 -15.32 -10.93 9.06
C GLY A 78 -15.15 -10.53 10.52
N VAL A 79 -13.91 -10.33 11.00
CA VAL A 79 -13.64 -9.81 12.34
C VAL A 79 -13.59 -8.28 12.30
N GLN A 80 -14.43 -7.62 13.10
CA GLN A 80 -14.35 -6.17 13.25
C GLN A 80 -13.01 -5.79 13.87
N ASN A 81 -12.21 -5.05 13.12
CA ASN A 81 -10.92 -4.61 13.60
C ASN A 81 -11.06 -3.39 14.50
N SER A 82 -10.58 -3.49 15.74
CA SER A 82 -10.61 -2.42 16.74
C SER A 82 -9.25 -1.71 16.91
N ILE A 83 -8.32 -1.91 15.96
CA ILE A 83 -7.03 -1.21 15.97
C ILE A 83 -7.27 0.29 15.85
N THR A 84 -6.94 1.02 16.92
CA THR A 84 -6.99 2.48 17.02
C THR A 84 -5.61 3.12 16.86
N THR A 85 -4.55 2.32 16.79
CA THR A 85 -3.18 2.80 16.62
C THR A 85 -3.01 3.41 15.24
N PRO A 86 -2.54 4.66 15.12
CA PRO A 86 -2.25 5.27 13.83
C PRO A 86 -1.20 4.45 13.06
N ILE A 87 -1.40 4.30 11.74
CA ILE A 87 -0.38 3.73 10.86
C ILE A 87 0.78 4.73 10.81
N GLU A 88 1.96 4.33 11.29
CA GLU A 88 3.15 5.16 11.22
C GLU A 88 3.64 5.27 9.78
N THR A 89 3.57 6.45 9.19
CA THR A 89 4.13 6.74 7.87
C THR A 89 5.58 7.19 8.01
N LYS A 90 6.46 6.74 7.11
CA LYS A 90 7.88 7.14 7.11
C LYS A 90 8.09 8.45 6.37
N ALA A 91 7.15 8.84 5.51
CA ALA A 91 7.06 10.20 5.01
C ALA A 91 6.70 11.16 6.16
N GLU A 92 7.47 12.23 6.32
CA GLU A 92 7.02 13.41 7.05
C GLU A 92 5.77 13.93 6.34
N VAL A 93 4.60 13.62 6.90
CA VAL A 93 3.41 14.41 6.60
C VAL A 93 3.76 15.81 7.07
N PRO A 94 3.73 16.85 6.21
CA PRO A 94 3.88 18.21 6.68
C PRO A 94 2.65 18.50 7.55
N VAL A 95 2.75 18.18 8.84
CA VAL A 95 1.90 18.72 9.88
C VAL A 95 2.29 20.19 9.91
N LYS A 96 1.66 20.99 9.05
CA LYS A 96 1.61 22.43 9.32
C LYS A 96 0.94 22.53 10.68
N ASP A 97 1.63 23.17 11.63
CA ASP A 97 1.28 23.41 13.03
C ASP A 97 -0.04 24.21 13.21
N ASP A 98 -1.08 23.85 12.50
CA ASP A 98 -2.39 24.42 12.63
C ASP A 98 -3.34 23.26 12.90
N VAL A 99 -3.90 23.26 14.10
CA VAL A 99 -5.06 22.48 14.55
C VAL A 99 -6.33 22.92 13.77
N ARG A 100 -6.18 23.30 12.51
CA ARG A 100 -7.25 23.68 11.61
C ARG A 100 -7.69 22.44 10.88
N LYS A 101 -8.74 21.83 11.44
CA LYS A 101 -9.72 20.93 10.82
C LYS A 101 -9.17 20.14 9.63
N ALA A 102 -9.04 18.82 9.81
CA ALA A 102 -9.06 17.88 8.70
C ALA A 102 -10.13 18.33 7.69
N ARG A 103 -9.70 18.74 6.50
CA ARG A 103 -10.59 19.23 5.45
C ARG A 103 -11.45 18.06 5.00
N THR A 104 -12.75 18.15 5.25
CA THR A 104 -13.73 17.15 4.84
C THR A 104 -13.96 17.22 3.33
N SER A 105 -14.56 16.17 2.78
CA SER A 105 -14.81 15.94 1.34
C SER A 105 -15.61 17.04 0.62
N GLU A 106 -16.12 18.04 1.33
CA GLU A 106 -16.82 19.19 0.73
C GLU A 106 -15.85 20.24 0.13
N GLU A 107 -14.59 20.27 0.56
CA GLU A 107 -13.59 21.26 0.05
C GLU A 107 -12.76 20.75 -1.14
N TRP A 108 -12.91 19.47 -1.51
CA TRP A 108 -12.28 18.87 -2.69
C TRP A 108 -13.33 18.67 -3.78
N SER A 109 -13.57 19.69 -4.60
CA SER A 109 -14.29 19.54 -5.86
C SER A 109 -13.31 19.09 -6.96
N PHE A 110 -13.59 17.95 -7.60
CA PHE A 110 -13.02 17.58 -8.89
C PHE A 110 -13.50 18.51 -10.00
#